data_AF-A0A3M1QI26-F1
#
_entry.id   AF-A0A3M1QI26-F1
#
_cell.length_a   1.000
_cell.length_b   1.000
_cell.length_c   1.000
_cell.angle_alpha   90.00
_cell.angle_beta   90.00
_cell.angle_gamma   90.00
#
_symmetry.space_group_name_H-M   'P 1'
#
loop_
_entity.id
_entity.type
_entity.pdbx_description
1 polymer ?
#
loop_
_entity_poly.entity_id
_entity_poly.type
_entity_poly.pdbx_seq_one_letter_code
_entity_poly.pdbx_strand_id
1 'polypeptide(L)'
;MQFTREIHRIVIGLLIAFSIIALQAGYLAVFGPNTIGQRQDNARLFEAEAAIRRGAIIDRNGTVLVTTTANEDESLSRNYLQPAMNSALGYFSLRFGVGGAEAAFDDILRGDDVPKDFVTELTNQLLHRPQQGADIRLTLDLDLQQRIVAAMEGHTGAVVVISVPDGETLAMVSLPTFNPNTLDDEWDTLRESPDNPFFNRVLQANYQPGGMMETLLVAAAIRENNDLGFIYPDAIVPISIPEATLTCAERPPENSLTLMQAYRFACPAVFAQVADEIGQDMFSEMLDNFHFNEPAMLSGFVFEEDSVDNATTTAESQATLQNFDLNVLGQGDITIAPMRMVTIAAAILNDGNAPQPFALLEVRRPDSDIWQPAKPIQTTIAMTTADTARQLQTFMREAVSSGAAQAAAHNDLDIGGHAALAHSGEGTQAWFIGFVATGNTQGAAVAVVLENNDSAAEAARIGGIALEAAANIAQPIQE
;
A
#
# COMPACT_ATOMS: atom_id res chain seq x y z
N MET A 1 -13.89 -57.41 -61.68
CA MET A 1 -13.96 -55.94 -61.55
C MET A 1 -14.62 -55.45 -60.25
N GLN A 2 -15.41 -56.26 -59.52
CA GLN A 2 -15.97 -55.83 -58.20
C GLN A 2 -14.93 -55.75 -57.08
N PHE A 3 -13.97 -56.69 -57.02
CA PHE A 3 -12.97 -56.75 -55.95
C PHE A 3 -12.06 -55.50 -55.88
N THR A 4 -11.61 -54.99 -57.02
CA THR A 4 -10.82 -53.74 -57.11
C THR A 4 -11.62 -52.51 -56.69
N ARG A 5 -12.95 -52.52 -56.88
CA ARG A 5 -13.83 -51.40 -56.53
C ARG A 5 -14.06 -51.32 -55.01
N GLU A 6 -14.16 -52.46 -54.34
CA GLU A 6 -14.26 -52.51 -52.87
C GLU A 6 -12.94 -52.15 -52.19
N ILE A 7 -11.80 -52.59 -52.74
CA ILE A 7 -10.47 -52.14 -52.25
C ILE A 7 -10.32 -50.62 -52.38
N HIS A 8 -10.73 -50.04 -53.51
CA HIS A 8 -10.63 -48.60 -53.72
C HIS A 8 -11.48 -47.80 -52.72
N ARG A 9 -12.67 -48.31 -52.36
CA ARG A 9 -13.54 -47.70 -51.33
C ARG A 9 -12.92 -47.75 -49.94
N ILE A 10 -12.28 -48.86 -49.58
CA ILE A 10 -11.59 -49.00 -48.29
C ILE A 10 -10.40 -48.04 -48.21
N VAL A 11 -9.60 -47.94 -49.27
CA VAL A 11 -8.46 -47.02 -49.33
C VAL A 11 -8.91 -45.56 -49.23
N ILE A 12 -9.97 -45.17 -49.94
CA ILE A 12 -10.55 -43.83 -49.83
C ILE A 12 -11.07 -43.58 -48.41
N GLY A 13 -11.76 -44.54 -47.81
CA GLY A 13 -12.24 -44.44 -46.43
C GLY A 13 -11.10 -44.22 -45.43
N LEU A 14 -10.00 -44.96 -45.57
CA LEU A 14 -8.81 -44.79 -44.74
C LEU A 14 -8.14 -43.43 -44.95
N LEU A 15 -7.99 -42.99 -46.21
CA LEU A 15 -7.40 -41.68 -46.51
C LEU A 15 -8.23 -40.54 -45.92
N ILE A 16 -9.56 -40.62 -45.98
CA ILE A 16 -10.45 -39.65 -45.34
C ILE A 16 -10.26 -39.67 -43.82
N ALA A 17 -10.24 -40.86 -43.20
CA ALA A 17 -10.04 -40.99 -41.76
C ALA A 17 -8.69 -40.40 -41.31
N PHE A 18 -7.59 -40.73 -42.00
CA PHE A 18 -6.27 -40.16 -41.71
C PHE A 18 -6.22 -38.66 -41.95
N SER A 19 -6.91 -38.15 -42.98
CA SER A 19 -6.99 -36.71 -43.25
C SER A 19 -7.72 -35.97 -42.13
N ILE A 20 -8.81 -36.54 -41.60
CA ILE A 20 -9.54 -35.98 -40.46
C ILE A 20 -8.65 -35.96 -39.21
N ILE A 21 -7.94 -37.06 -38.94
CA ILE A 21 -7.01 -37.13 -37.79
C ILE A 21 -5.88 -36.09 -37.95
N ALA A 22 -5.30 -35.97 -39.14
CA ALA A 22 -4.23 -35.01 -39.41
C ALA A 22 -4.71 -33.55 -39.28
N LEU A 23 -5.93 -33.25 -39.77
CA LEU A 23 -6.55 -31.93 -39.60
C LEU A 23 -6.83 -31.62 -38.13
N GLN A 24 -7.35 -32.60 -37.37
CA GLN A 24 -7.59 -32.43 -35.94
C GLN A 24 -6.29 -32.22 -35.15
N ALA A 25 -5.26 -33.01 -35.45
CA ALA A 25 -3.95 -32.86 -34.82
C ALA A 25 -3.30 -31.51 -35.19
N GLY A 26 -3.40 -31.08 -36.45
CA GLY A 26 -2.92 -29.78 -36.91
C GLY A 26 -3.67 -28.62 -36.23
N TYR A 27 -4.99 -28.73 -36.10
CA TYR A 27 -5.79 -27.74 -35.37
C TYR A 27 -5.37 -27.63 -33.90
N LEU A 28 -5.18 -28.76 -33.22
CA LEU A 28 -4.71 -28.80 -31.84
C LEU A 28 -3.27 -28.30 -31.67
N ALA A 29 -2.41 -28.48 -32.67
CA ALA A 29 -1.03 -27.99 -32.63
C ALA A 29 -0.91 -26.48 -32.89
N VAL A 30 -1.76 -25.92 -33.75
CA VAL A 30 -1.69 -24.50 -34.15
C VAL A 30 -2.57 -23.60 -33.29
N PHE A 31 -3.80 -24.03 -32.99
CA PHE A 31 -4.80 -23.23 -32.25
C PHE A 31 -5.06 -23.76 -30.83
N GLY A 32 -4.78 -25.04 -30.58
CA GLY A 32 -4.91 -25.65 -29.26
C GLY A 32 -3.95 -25.13 -28.18
N PRO A 33 -2.72 -24.64 -28.45
CA PRO A 33 -1.84 -24.12 -27.41
C PRO A 33 -2.46 -22.96 -26.62
N ASN A 34 -3.23 -22.12 -27.30
CA ASN A 34 -3.89 -20.95 -26.70
C ASN A 34 -5.09 -21.32 -25.80
N THR A 35 -5.55 -22.58 -25.77
CA THR A 35 -6.73 -23.01 -25.00
C THR A 35 -6.45 -24.18 -24.06
N ILE A 36 -5.64 -25.15 -24.48
CA ILE A 36 -5.26 -26.34 -23.68
C ILE A 36 -4.02 -26.05 -22.85
N GLY A 37 -3.08 -25.27 -23.40
CA GLY A 37 -1.83 -24.92 -22.73
C GLY A 37 -2.02 -24.10 -21.46
N GLN A 38 -3.05 -23.25 -21.42
CA GLN A 38 -3.35 -22.33 -20.32
C GLN A 38 -4.36 -22.86 -19.30
N ARG A 39 -4.75 -24.14 -19.38
CA ARG A 39 -5.66 -24.70 -18.37
C ARG A 39 -4.96 -24.79 -17.03
N GLN A 40 -5.66 -24.43 -15.96
CA GLN A 40 -5.16 -24.49 -14.58
C GLN A 40 -4.80 -25.92 -14.11
N ASP A 41 -5.36 -26.96 -14.75
CA ASP A 41 -5.06 -28.38 -14.46
C ASP A 41 -3.92 -28.95 -15.32
N ASN A 42 -3.19 -28.11 -16.07
CA ASN A 42 -2.08 -28.56 -16.88
C ASN A 42 -0.83 -28.83 -16.01
N ALA A 43 -0.57 -30.11 -15.74
CA ALA A 43 0.61 -30.56 -14.98
C ALA A 43 1.94 -30.01 -15.53
N ARG A 44 2.03 -29.72 -16.84
CA ARG A 44 3.24 -29.14 -17.43
C ARG A 44 3.49 -27.70 -17.01
N LEU A 45 2.44 -26.91 -16.79
CA LEU A 45 2.60 -25.54 -16.28
C LEU A 45 3.09 -25.58 -14.84
N PHE A 46 2.53 -26.50 -14.04
CA PHE A 46 2.97 -26.70 -12.66
C PHE A 46 4.44 -27.17 -12.58
N GLU A 47 4.83 -28.16 -13.38
CA GLU A 47 6.22 -28.62 -13.45
C GLU A 47 7.17 -27.52 -13.96
N ALA A 48 6.74 -26.75 -14.96
CA ALA A 48 7.52 -25.63 -15.47
C ALA A 48 7.71 -24.56 -14.39
N GLU A 49 6.65 -24.19 -13.65
CA GLU A 49 6.69 -23.22 -12.57
C GLU A 49 7.55 -23.69 -11.40
N ALA A 50 7.39 -24.95 -10.99
CA ALA A 50 8.18 -25.57 -9.92
C ALA A 50 9.67 -25.66 -10.25
N ALA A 51 10.03 -25.67 -11.54
CA ALA A 51 11.41 -25.65 -12.00
C ALA A 51 12.02 -24.24 -12.05
N ILE A 52 11.24 -23.16 -11.93
CA ILE A 52 11.76 -21.79 -11.99
C ILE A 52 12.52 -21.48 -10.70
N ARG A 53 13.80 -21.13 -10.85
CA ARG A 53 14.58 -20.59 -9.74
C ARG A 53 14.28 -19.11 -9.59
N ARG A 54 13.31 -18.79 -8.73
CA ARG A 54 12.96 -17.40 -8.43
C ARG A 54 14.13 -16.63 -7.82
N GLY A 55 14.29 -15.38 -8.24
CA GLY A 55 15.33 -14.47 -7.71
C GLY A 55 15.10 -14.11 -6.24
N ALA A 56 16.16 -13.75 -5.53
CA ALA A 56 16.11 -13.35 -4.13
C ALA A 56 15.51 -11.95 -3.96
N ILE A 57 14.84 -11.73 -2.82
CA ILE A 57 14.35 -10.40 -2.41
C ILE A 57 15.25 -9.90 -1.30
N ILE A 58 15.79 -8.69 -1.46
CA ILE A 58 16.78 -8.08 -0.56
C ILE A 58 16.26 -6.71 -0.09
N ASP A 59 16.55 -6.35 1.16
CA ASP A 59 16.24 -5.03 1.71
C ASP A 59 17.15 -3.93 1.13
N ARG A 60 16.89 -2.67 1.48
CA ARG A 60 17.72 -1.55 1.01
C ARG A 60 19.20 -1.64 1.41
N ASN A 61 19.52 -2.31 2.51
CA ASN A 61 20.85 -2.41 3.11
C ASN A 61 21.63 -3.66 2.67
N GLY A 62 21.03 -4.54 1.86
CA GLY A 62 21.66 -5.77 1.35
C GLY A 62 21.34 -7.04 2.14
N THR A 63 20.45 -6.97 3.13
CA THR A 63 19.96 -8.13 3.89
C THR A 63 19.00 -8.96 3.05
N VAL A 64 19.28 -10.26 2.91
CA VAL A 64 18.39 -11.18 2.19
C VAL A 64 17.13 -11.41 3.01
N LEU A 65 15.97 -11.14 2.41
CA LEU A 65 14.65 -11.31 3.01
C LEU A 65 14.01 -12.62 2.56
N VAL A 66 14.12 -12.93 1.26
CA VAL A 66 13.58 -14.15 0.65
C VAL A 66 14.61 -14.78 -0.26
N THR A 67 14.73 -16.11 -0.20
CA THR A 67 15.65 -16.88 -1.04
C THR A 67 15.04 -18.18 -1.52
N THR A 68 15.55 -18.73 -2.62
CA THR A 68 15.15 -20.02 -3.16
C THR A 68 16.28 -21.03 -2.95
N THR A 69 16.02 -22.10 -2.20
CA THR A 69 16.99 -23.18 -1.95
C THR A 69 16.55 -24.47 -2.63
N ALA A 70 17.51 -25.24 -3.13
CA ALA A 70 17.26 -26.58 -3.62
C ALA A 70 17.32 -27.58 -2.45
N ASN A 71 16.30 -28.42 -2.34
CA ASN A 71 16.22 -29.51 -1.38
C ASN A 71 17.04 -30.72 -1.88
N GLU A 72 17.19 -31.75 -1.03
CA GLU A 72 17.92 -32.98 -1.38
C GLU A 72 17.32 -33.74 -2.57
N ASP A 73 16.02 -33.56 -2.82
CA ASP A 73 15.27 -34.16 -3.92
C ASP A 73 15.24 -33.29 -5.20
N GLU A 74 16.11 -32.27 -5.26
CA GLU A 74 16.19 -31.26 -6.33
C GLU A 74 14.94 -30.36 -6.45
N SER A 75 13.95 -30.49 -5.56
CA SER A 75 12.82 -29.56 -5.49
C SER A 75 13.27 -28.19 -5.00
N LEU A 76 12.65 -27.13 -5.55
CA LEU A 76 12.94 -25.76 -5.15
C LEU A 76 11.94 -25.33 -4.07
N SER A 77 12.47 -24.79 -2.97
CA SER A 77 11.68 -24.22 -1.88
C SER A 77 11.98 -22.73 -1.71
N ARG A 78 10.92 -21.95 -1.51
CA ARG A 78 10.98 -20.51 -1.27
C ARG A 78 10.96 -20.25 0.24
N ASN A 79 12.04 -19.67 0.77
CA ASN A 79 12.23 -19.43 2.19
C ASN A 79 12.17 -17.94 2.52
N TYR A 80 11.32 -17.59 3.49
CA TYR A 80 11.15 -16.25 4.04
C TYR A 80 11.89 -16.16 5.37
N LEU A 81 12.92 -15.32 5.42
CA LEU A 81 13.89 -15.31 6.53
C LEU A 81 13.50 -14.34 7.65
N GLN A 82 12.63 -13.37 7.36
CA GLN A 82 12.33 -12.25 8.26
C GLN A 82 10.81 -12.11 8.49
N PRO A 83 10.27 -12.60 9.63
CA PRO A 83 8.83 -12.57 9.90
C PRO A 83 8.21 -11.17 9.90
N ALA A 84 8.97 -10.16 10.33
CA ALA A 84 8.53 -8.76 10.35
C ALA A 84 8.23 -8.20 8.94
N MET A 85 8.71 -8.84 7.88
CA MET A 85 8.51 -8.42 6.50
C MET A 85 7.34 -9.14 5.80
N ASN A 86 6.74 -10.15 6.43
CA ASN A 86 5.78 -11.03 5.75
C ASN A 86 4.59 -10.27 5.16
N SER A 87 4.09 -9.25 5.88
CA SER A 87 2.98 -8.41 5.40
C SER A 87 3.31 -7.64 4.11
N ALA A 88 4.57 -7.23 3.94
CA ALA A 88 5.03 -6.51 2.77
C ALA A 88 5.38 -7.46 1.61
N LEU A 89 6.07 -8.56 1.94
CA LEU A 89 6.56 -9.53 0.97
C LEU A 89 5.44 -10.39 0.37
N GLY A 90 4.39 -10.65 1.15
CA GLY A 90 3.33 -11.58 0.81
C GLY A 90 3.85 -13.01 0.74
N TYR A 91 3.53 -13.72 -0.32
CA TYR A 91 3.83 -15.15 -0.42
C TYR A 91 3.96 -15.62 -1.88
N PHE A 92 4.59 -16.78 -2.04
CA PHE A 92 4.59 -17.58 -3.26
C PHE A 92 4.23 -19.02 -2.87
N SER A 93 3.17 -19.53 -3.47
CA SER A 93 2.73 -20.91 -3.34
C SER A 93 2.37 -21.44 -4.72
N LEU A 94 2.90 -22.62 -5.06
CA LEU A 94 2.53 -23.31 -6.29
C LEU A 94 1.03 -23.70 -6.32
N ARG A 95 0.38 -23.77 -5.15
CA ARG A 95 -1.02 -24.15 -4.99
C ARG A 95 -1.95 -22.96 -4.91
N PHE A 96 -1.51 -21.89 -4.26
CA PHE A 96 -2.36 -20.75 -3.89
C PHE A 96 -1.95 -19.42 -4.54
N GLY A 97 -0.96 -19.44 -5.42
CA GLY A 97 -0.52 -18.28 -6.19
C GLY A 97 0.45 -17.39 -5.42
N VAL A 98 0.42 -16.10 -5.75
CA VAL A 98 1.35 -15.09 -5.23
C VAL A 98 0.59 -13.94 -4.57
N GLY A 99 1.22 -13.27 -3.61
CA GLY A 99 0.69 -12.06 -2.97
C GLY A 99 1.81 -11.08 -2.59
N GLY A 100 1.44 -9.83 -2.27
CA GLY A 100 2.39 -8.80 -1.81
C GLY A 100 3.50 -8.50 -2.82
N ALA A 101 4.73 -8.28 -2.35
CA ALA A 101 5.87 -8.02 -3.21
C ALA A 101 6.20 -9.17 -4.19
N GLU A 102 5.92 -10.42 -3.81
CA GLU A 102 6.09 -11.57 -4.71
C GLU A 102 5.16 -11.48 -5.94
N ALA A 103 3.92 -11.00 -5.75
CA ALA A 103 3.00 -10.74 -6.85
C ALA A 103 3.39 -9.49 -7.64
N ALA A 104 3.75 -8.41 -6.93
CA ALA A 104 4.10 -7.12 -7.52
C ALA A 104 5.29 -7.21 -8.50
N PHE A 105 6.23 -8.10 -8.22
CA PHE A 105 7.46 -8.26 -9.00
C PHE A 105 7.60 -9.67 -9.59
N ASP A 106 6.48 -10.39 -9.78
CA ASP A 106 6.46 -11.79 -10.23
C ASP A 106 7.25 -11.98 -11.54
N ASP A 107 7.00 -11.11 -12.53
CA ASP A 107 7.66 -11.16 -13.84
C ASP A 107 9.19 -11.07 -13.74
N ILE A 108 9.70 -10.19 -12.86
CA ILE A 108 11.14 -9.99 -12.64
C ILE A 108 11.72 -11.19 -11.87
N LEU A 109 11.01 -11.62 -10.83
CA LEU A 109 11.40 -12.74 -9.97
C LEU A 109 11.37 -14.08 -10.70
N ARG A 110 10.59 -14.21 -11.77
CA ARG A 110 10.58 -15.36 -12.69
C ARG A 110 11.55 -15.20 -13.85
N GLY A 111 11.89 -13.98 -14.23
CA GLY A 111 12.75 -13.68 -15.38
C GLY A 111 12.01 -13.66 -16.72
N ASP A 112 10.71 -13.34 -16.71
CA ASP A 112 9.86 -13.25 -17.91
C ASP A 112 9.97 -11.88 -18.61
N ASP A 113 10.51 -10.88 -17.93
CA ASP A 113 10.76 -9.54 -18.44
C ASP A 113 12.00 -9.44 -19.37
N VAL A 114 12.77 -10.52 -19.52
CA VAL A 114 13.89 -10.60 -20.46
C VAL A 114 13.39 -11.03 -21.84
N PRO A 115 13.70 -10.30 -22.93
CA PRO A 115 13.42 -10.75 -24.29
C PRO A 115 14.09 -12.11 -24.54
N LYS A 116 13.28 -13.16 -24.64
CA LYS A 116 13.76 -14.51 -24.92
C LYS A 116 14.12 -14.62 -26.40
N ASP A 117 15.39 -14.42 -26.73
CA ASP A 117 15.91 -14.73 -28.06
C ASP A 117 15.68 -16.22 -28.36
N PHE A 118 15.14 -16.52 -29.55
CA PHE A 118 14.80 -17.90 -29.96
C PHE A 118 15.98 -18.88 -29.81
N VAL A 119 17.21 -18.41 -30.09
CA VAL A 119 18.42 -19.23 -29.96
C VAL A 119 18.72 -19.55 -28.50
N THR A 120 18.55 -18.59 -27.60
CA THR A 120 18.76 -18.76 -26.15
C THR A 120 17.71 -19.70 -25.57
N GLU A 121 16.45 -19.56 -25.97
CA GLU A 121 15.36 -20.45 -25.55
C GLU A 121 15.59 -21.89 -26.03
N LEU A 122 15.93 -22.07 -27.32
CA LEU A 122 16.24 -23.38 -27.88
C LEU A 122 17.47 -24.01 -27.20
N THR A 123 18.48 -23.21 -26.86
CA THR A 123 19.68 -23.68 -26.17
C THR A 123 19.38 -24.07 -24.72
N ASN A 124 18.58 -23.29 -24.01
CA ASN A 124 18.17 -23.59 -22.64
C ASN A 124 17.28 -24.84 -22.57
N GLN A 125 16.34 -24.99 -23.51
CA GLN A 125 15.54 -26.21 -23.65
C GLN A 125 16.39 -27.43 -24.00
N LEU A 126 17.37 -27.28 -24.90
CA LEU A 126 18.28 -28.37 -25.27
C LEU A 126 19.19 -28.78 -24.10
N LEU A 127 19.66 -27.80 -23.32
CA LEU A 127 20.55 -27.98 -22.17
C LEU A 127 19.81 -28.25 -20.85
N HIS A 128 18.46 -28.31 -20.86
CA HIS A 128 17.63 -28.47 -19.66
C HIS A 128 17.98 -27.48 -18.53
N ARG A 129 18.30 -26.23 -18.91
CA ARG A 129 18.61 -25.19 -17.91
C ARG A 129 17.29 -24.61 -17.37
N PRO A 130 17.05 -24.67 -16.04
CA PRO A 130 15.85 -24.08 -15.46
C PRO A 130 15.87 -22.56 -15.68
N GLN A 131 14.69 -21.98 -15.87
CA GLN A 131 14.52 -20.53 -15.92
C GLN A 131 14.97 -19.92 -14.58
N GLN A 132 15.78 -18.88 -14.63
CA GLN A 132 16.27 -18.17 -13.44
C GLN A 132 15.79 -16.73 -13.48
N GLY A 133 15.17 -16.28 -12.40
CA GLY A 133 14.73 -14.89 -12.27
C GLY A 133 15.81 -13.98 -11.70
N ALA A 134 15.55 -12.68 -11.78
CA ALA A 134 16.45 -11.66 -11.28
C ALA A 134 16.23 -11.40 -9.79
N ASP A 135 17.31 -11.12 -9.07
CA ASP A 135 17.22 -10.66 -7.69
C ASP A 135 16.74 -9.21 -7.67
N ILE A 136 15.94 -8.84 -6.68
CA ILE A 136 15.44 -7.47 -6.51
C ILE A 136 15.91 -6.90 -5.18
N ARG A 137 16.21 -5.60 -5.19
CA ARG A 137 16.44 -4.80 -3.99
C ARG A 137 15.25 -3.88 -3.79
N LEU A 138 14.61 -4.00 -2.63
CA LEU A 138 13.49 -3.14 -2.24
C LEU A 138 14.00 -1.87 -1.54
N THR A 139 13.15 -0.86 -1.48
CA THR A 139 13.36 0.36 -0.68
C THR A 139 13.13 0.13 0.82
N LEU A 140 12.46 -0.96 1.16
CA LEU A 140 12.10 -1.34 2.53
C LEU A 140 13.36 -1.54 3.38
N ASP A 141 13.31 -1.04 4.61
CA ASP A 141 14.35 -1.19 5.63
C ASP A 141 13.90 -2.21 6.68
N LEU A 142 14.75 -3.22 6.95
CA LEU A 142 14.44 -4.29 7.89
C LEU A 142 14.41 -3.81 9.34
N ASP A 143 15.35 -2.97 9.74
CA ASP A 143 15.44 -2.50 11.12
C ASP A 143 14.24 -1.60 11.45
N LEU A 144 13.83 -0.74 10.51
CA LEU A 144 12.61 0.05 10.62
C LEU A 144 11.36 -0.83 10.72
N GLN A 145 11.22 -1.84 9.85
CA GLN A 145 10.09 -2.78 9.86
C GLN A 145 9.96 -3.46 11.22
N GLN A 146 11.06 -3.98 11.76
CA GLN A 146 11.10 -4.71 13.02
C GLN A 146 10.72 -3.81 14.21
N ARG A 147 11.18 -2.56 14.22
CA ARG A 147 10.80 -1.57 15.25
C ARG A 147 9.32 -1.27 15.23
N ILE A 148 8.73 -1.11 14.04
CA ILE A 148 7.29 -0.86 13.88
C ILE A 148 6.49 -2.08 14.32
N VAL A 149 6.83 -3.28 13.86
CA VAL A 149 6.14 -4.53 14.25
C VAL A 149 6.20 -4.74 15.77
N ALA A 150 7.35 -4.49 16.40
CA ALA A 150 7.48 -4.57 17.85
C ALA A 150 6.63 -3.49 18.56
N ALA A 151 6.58 -2.27 18.03
CA ALA A 151 5.77 -1.19 18.60
C ALA A 151 4.26 -1.44 18.47
N MET A 152 3.83 -2.21 17.46
CA MET A 152 2.46 -2.63 17.21
C MET A 152 2.08 -3.95 17.89
N GLU A 153 2.92 -4.52 18.76
CA GLU A 153 2.59 -5.77 19.46
C GLU A 153 1.24 -5.66 20.17
N GLY A 154 0.37 -6.66 19.95
CA GLY A 154 -0.99 -6.70 20.51
C GLY A 154 -2.02 -5.81 19.82
N HIS A 155 -1.65 -5.14 18.71
CA HIS A 155 -2.54 -4.27 17.95
C HIS A 155 -2.81 -4.80 16.54
N THR A 156 -4.02 -4.55 16.05
CA THR A 156 -4.42 -4.77 14.65
C THR A 156 -4.38 -3.42 13.93
N GLY A 157 -3.88 -3.37 12.70
CA GLY A 157 -3.83 -2.14 11.94
C GLY A 157 -2.71 -2.09 10.90
N ALA A 158 -2.36 -0.87 10.49
CA ALA A 158 -1.36 -0.63 9.47
C ALA A 158 -0.45 0.55 9.80
N VAL A 159 0.81 0.44 9.36
CA VAL A 159 1.80 1.53 9.40
C VAL A 159 2.54 1.56 8.08
N VAL A 160 2.65 2.74 7.50
CA VAL A 160 3.42 2.98 6.28
C VAL A 160 4.32 4.18 6.46
N VAL A 161 5.57 4.05 6.01
CA VAL A 161 6.58 5.11 6.06
C VAL A 161 7.16 5.32 4.67
N ILE A 162 7.21 6.57 4.21
CA ILE A 162 7.82 6.93 2.92
C ILE A 162 8.86 8.05 3.09
N SER A 163 9.90 8.04 2.26
CA SER A 163 10.89 9.12 2.22
C SER A 163 10.38 10.34 1.46
N VAL A 164 10.90 11.52 1.83
CA VAL A 164 10.59 12.79 1.19
C VAL A 164 11.91 13.48 0.81
N PRO A 165 12.06 13.95 -0.45
CA PRO A 165 11.06 14.05 -1.51
C PRO A 165 10.98 12.82 -2.44
N ASP A 166 11.78 11.77 -2.21
CA ASP A 166 11.98 10.73 -3.23
C ASP A 166 10.78 9.78 -3.40
N GLY A 167 10.00 9.53 -2.35
CA GLY A 167 8.88 8.58 -2.40
C GLY A 167 9.28 7.11 -2.21
N GLU A 168 10.48 6.83 -1.69
CA GLU A 168 10.87 5.47 -1.34
C GLU A 168 9.99 4.95 -0.20
N THR A 169 9.29 3.83 -0.38
CA THR A 169 8.56 3.19 0.72
C THR A 169 9.55 2.50 1.65
N LEU A 170 9.76 3.08 2.84
CA LEU A 170 10.74 2.61 3.82
C LEU A 170 10.19 1.46 4.68
N ALA A 171 8.89 1.47 4.98
CA ALA A 171 8.21 0.41 5.70
C ALA A 171 6.74 0.28 5.28
N MET A 172 6.22 -0.95 5.33
CA MET A 172 4.84 -1.29 4.99
C MET A 172 4.36 -2.46 5.87
N VAL A 173 3.84 -2.12 7.04
CA VAL A 173 3.41 -3.09 8.06
C VAL A 173 1.88 -3.19 8.05
N SER A 174 1.36 -4.42 7.92
CA SER A 174 -0.05 -4.76 8.07
C SER A 174 -0.16 -5.91 9.05
N LEU A 175 -0.85 -5.69 10.17
CA LEU A 175 -0.98 -6.67 11.24
C LEU A 175 -2.46 -6.94 11.58
N PRO A 176 -2.80 -8.17 11.99
CA PRO A 176 -1.92 -9.34 12.06
C PRO A 176 -1.57 -9.91 10.68
N THR A 177 -0.48 -10.68 10.62
CA THR A 177 0.04 -11.31 9.39
C THR A 177 0.28 -12.81 9.61
N PHE A 178 0.72 -13.52 8.58
CA PHE A 178 0.94 -14.96 8.57
C PHE A 178 2.41 -15.31 8.29
N ASN A 179 2.77 -16.58 8.39
CA ASN A 179 4.10 -17.08 8.00
C ASN A 179 4.02 -17.74 6.62
N PRO A 180 4.62 -17.16 5.58
CA PRO A 180 4.59 -17.75 4.23
C PRO A 180 5.25 -19.14 4.15
N ASN A 181 6.19 -19.45 5.06
CA ASN A 181 6.86 -20.75 5.08
C ASN A 181 5.95 -21.91 5.52
N THR A 182 4.86 -21.63 6.26
CA THR A 182 3.89 -22.63 6.74
C THR A 182 2.54 -22.50 6.02
N LEU A 183 2.46 -21.63 5.00
CA LEU A 183 1.23 -21.27 4.30
C LEU A 183 0.46 -22.48 3.76
N ASP A 184 1.16 -23.41 3.11
CA ASP A 184 0.52 -24.54 2.43
C ASP A 184 -0.13 -25.54 3.41
N ASP A 185 0.40 -25.63 4.63
CA ASP A 185 -0.12 -26.48 5.71
C ASP A 185 -1.25 -25.79 6.49
N GLU A 186 -1.18 -24.47 6.63
CA GLU A 186 -2.09 -23.67 7.46
C GLU A 186 -3.19 -22.95 6.64
N TRP A 187 -3.23 -23.13 5.31
CA TRP A 187 -4.08 -22.37 4.39
C TRP A 187 -5.55 -22.26 4.83
N ASP A 188 -6.19 -23.39 5.17
CA ASP A 188 -7.60 -23.39 5.56
C ASP A 188 -7.84 -22.61 6.85
N THR A 189 -6.90 -22.66 7.79
CA THR A 189 -6.98 -21.89 9.04
C THR A 189 -6.77 -20.41 8.81
N LEU A 190 -5.79 -20.05 7.96
CA LEU A 190 -5.49 -18.65 7.64
C LEU A 190 -6.60 -17.99 6.82
N ARG A 191 -7.20 -18.72 5.87
CA ARG A 191 -8.30 -18.26 5.02
C ARG A 191 -9.59 -18.01 5.80
N GLU A 192 -9.85 -18.81 6.83
CA GLU A 192 -11.06 -18.69 7.67
C GLU A 192 -10.84 -17.83 8.91
N SER A 193 -9.61 -17.32 9.11
CA SER A 193 -9.29 -16.46 10.25
C SER A 193 -10.10 -15.16 10.19
N PRO A 194 -10.79 -14.77 11.28
CA PRO A 194 -11.53 -13.51 11.34
C PRO A 194 -10.60 -12.29 11.21
N ASP A 195 -9.31 -12.46 11.49
CA ASP A 195 -8.33 -11.38 11.47
C ASP A 195 -7.82 -11.04 10.05
N ASN A 196 -8.22 -11.82 9.04
CA ASN A 196 -7.87 -11.62 7.63
C ASN A 196 -6.37 -11.35 7.40
N PRO A 197 -5.47 -12.30 7.70
CA PRO A 197 -4.02 -12.07 7.68
C PRO A 197 -3.43 -11.83 6.28
N PHE A 198 -4.15 -12.21 5.21
CA PHE A 198 -3.77 -11.92 3.82
C PHE A 198 -4.11 -10.49 3.39
N PHE A 199 -4.98 -9.81 4.13
CA PHE A 199 -5.46 -8.48 3.78
C PHE A 199 -4.39 -7.44 4.08
N ASN A 200 -3.95 -6.72 3.04
CA ASN A 200 -2.96 -5.67 3.19
C ASN A 200 -3.65 -4.36 3.59
N ARG A 201 -3.69 -4.10 4.89
CA ARG A 201 -4.34 -2.92 5.47
C ARG A 201 -3.71 -1.59 5.05
N VAL A 202 -2.48 -1.58 4.53
CA VAL A 202 -1.85 -0.35 4.04
C VAL A 202 -2.45 0.11 2.70
N LEU A 203 -2.79 -0.84 1.83
CA LEU A 203 -3.14 -0.59 0.43
C LEU A 203 -4.60 -0.91 0.11
N GLN A 204 -5.17 -1.93 0.74
CA GLN A 204 -6.51 -2.45 0.44
C GLN A 204 -7.58 -2.02 1.44
N ALA A 205 -7.19 -1.66 2.66
CA ALA A 205 -8.16 -1.17 3.65
C ALA A 205 -8.54 0.27 3.37
N ASN A 206 -9.83 0.55 3.46
CA ASN A 206 -10.40 1.88 3.42
C ASN A 206 -11.07 2.13 4.77
N TYR A 207 -10.54 3.11 5.49
CA TYR A 207 -10.98 3.45 6.85
C TYR A 207 -11.65 4.81 6.83
N GLN A 208 -12.61 5.03 7.74
CA GLN A 208 -13.12 6.37 7.98
C GLN A 208 -11.99 7.27 8.51
N PRO A 209 -11.79 8.46 7.93
CA PRO A 209 -10.68 9.34 8.30
C PRO A 209 -10.90 10.04 9.64
N GLY A 210 -12.14 10.21 10.08
CA GLY A 210 -12.47 10.96 11.30
C GLY A 210 -11.77 12.32 11.35
N GLY A 211 -11.15 12.62 12.50
CA GLY A 211 -10.41 13.86 12.70
C GLY A 211 -9.17 14.06 11.81
N MET A 212 -8.79 13.10 10.96
CA MET A 212 -7.80 13.37 9.91
C MET A 212 -8.29 14.42 8.90
N MET A 213 -9.61 14.58 8.74
CA MET A 213 -10.24 15.60 7.89
C MET A 213 -9.89 17.03 8.31
N GLU A 214 -9.56 17.24 9.59
CA GLU A 214 -9.15 18.54 10.12
C GLU A 214 -7.95 19.10 9.37
N THR A 215 -7.04 18.25 8.86
CA THR A 215 -5.87 18.68 8.07
C THR A 215 -6.30 19.33 6.76
N LEU A 216 -7.30 18.76 6.08
CA LEU A 216 -7.85 19.32 4.85
C LEU A 216 -8.62 20.61 5.14
N LEU A 217 -9.38 20.65 6.24
CA LEU A 217 -10.14 21.84 6.64
C LEU A 217 -9.24 23.02 7.05
N VAL A 218 -8.10 22.76 7.72
CA VAL A 218 -7.09 23.80 7.96
C VAL A 218 -6.53 24.32 6.64
N ALA A 219 -6.19 23.44 5.69
CA ALA A 219 -5.71 23.87 4.38
C ALA A 219 -6.73 24.73 3.63
N ALA A 220 -8.03 24.37 3.71
CA ALA A 220 -9.12 25.13 3.13
C ALA A 220 -9.26 26.53 3.77
N ALA A 221 -9.24 26.59 5.11
CA ALA A 221 -9.33 27.84 5.86
C ALA A 221 -8.17 28.79 5.56
N ILE A 222 -6.95 28.26 5.41
CA ILE A 222 -5.78 29.06 5.01
C ILE A 222 -5.97 29.62 3.60
N ARG A 223 -6.49 28.80 2.66
CA ARG A 223 -6.71 29.21 1.26
C ARG A 223 -7.72 30.34 1.13
N GLU A 224 -8.80 30.29 1.92
CA GLU A 224 -9.83 31.34 1.97
C GLU A 224 -9.38 32.60 2.75
N ASN A 225 -8.16 32.61 3.29
CA ASN A 225 -7.63 33.66 4.18
C ASN A 225 -8.51 33.90 5.41
N ASN A 226 -9.06 32.83 5.99
CA ASN A 226 -9.80 32.92 7.24
C ASN A 226 -8.87 33.44 8.35
N ASP A 227 -9.44 34.20 9.29
CA ASP A 227 -8.69 34.70 10.44
C ASP A 227 -8.32 33.53 11.37
N LEU A 228 -7.08 33.03 11.23
CA LEU A 228 -6.56 31.94 12.07
C LEU A 228 -6.49 32.32 13.56
N GLY A 229 -6.55 33.62 13.88
CA GLY A 229 -6.61 34.15 15.24
C GLY A 229 -8.03 34.26 15.80
N PHE A 230 -9.06 33.93 15.02
CA PHE A 230 -10.44 33.91 15.50
C PHE A 230 -10.58 32.92 16.67
N ILE A 231 -11.31 33.36 17.70
CA ILE A 231 -11.53 32.58 18.92
C ILE A 231 -12.92 31.97 18.84
N TYR A 232 -12.98 30.64 18.76
CA TYR A 232 -14.22 29.88 18.79
C TYR A 232 -14.63 29.67 20.26
N PRO A 233 -15.76 30.24 20.73
CA PRO A 233 -16.13 30.21 22.15
C PRO A 233 -16.53 28.80 22.65
N ASP A 234 -17.10 27.99 21.76
CA ASP A 234 -17.67 26.67 22.04
C ASP A 234 -16.82 25.53 21.45
N ALA A 235 -15.49 25.68 21.50
CA ALA A 235 -14.54 24.85 20.76
C ALA A 235 -14.46 23.38 21.23
N ILE A 236 -14.98 23.07 22.42
CA ILE A 236 -14.90 21.73 23.03
C ILE A 236 -16.27 21.06 23.21
N VAL A 237 -17.32 21.64 22.64
CA VAL A 237 -18.67 21.09 22.76
C VAL A 237 -18.74 19.75 22.03
N PRO A 238 -19.17 18.66 22.71
CA PRO A 238 -19.28 17.37 22.05
C PRO A 238 -20.27 17.39 20.88
N ILE A 239 -19.90 16.77 19.76
CA ILE A 239 -20.79 16.60 18.60
C ILE A 239 -21.43 15.22 18.67
N SER A 240 -22.75 15.15 18.69
CA SER A 240 -23.48 13.88 18.62
C SER A 240 -23.64 13.44 17.17
N ILE A 241 -23.17 12.24 16.86
CA ILE A 241 -23.41 11.54 15.58
C ILE A 241 -24.25 10.27 15.86
N PRO A 242 -24.86 9.62 14.85
CA PRO A 242 -25.81 8.53 15.08
C PRO A 242 -25.31 7.39 15.98
N GLU A 243 -24.02 7.03 15.90
CA GLU A 243 -23.44 5.86 16.57
C GLU A 243 -22.40 6.23 17.64
N ALA A 244 -22.04 7.52 17.79
CA ALA A 244 -21.00 7.95 18.71
C ALA A 244 -21.14 9.43 19.11
N THR A 245 -20.31 9.86 20.06
CA THR A 245 -20.14 11.28 20.41
C THR A 245 -18.69 11.66 20.20
N LEU A 246 -18.47 12.64 19.32
CA LEU A 246 -17.13 13.13 19.01
C LEU A 246 -16.71 14.16 20.05
N THR A 247 -15.51 14.00 20.58
CA THR A 247 -14.87 14.92 21.54
C THR A 247 -13.43 15.16 21.11
N CYS A 248 -12.77 16.15 21.70
CA CYS A 248 -11.35 16.38 21.43
C CYS A 248 -10.53 15.14 21.79
N ALA A 249 -9.56 14.77 20.95
CA ALA A 249 -8.70 13.61 21.22
C ALA A 249 -7.86 13.79 22.49
N GLU A 250 -7.47 15.04 22.79
CA GLU A 250 -6.83 15.42 24.05
C GLU A 250 -7.59 16.61 24.66
N ARG A 251 -7.75 16.65 25.98
CA ARG A 251 -8.54 17.70 26.63
C ARG A 251 -7.75 19.02 26.71
N PRO A 252 -8.21 20.10 26.07
CA PRO A 252 -7.56 21.41 26.19
C PRO A 252 -7.77 22.04 27.58
N PRO A 253 -6.91 22.99 27.98
CA PRO A 253 -7.03 23.71 29.25
C PRO A 253 -8.18 24.74 29.26
N GLU A 254 -8.58 25.22 28.09
CA GLU A 254 -9.58 26.27 27.91
C GLU A 254 -10.72 25.77 27.01
N ASN A 255 -11.92 26.35 27.18
CA ASN A 255 -13.10 25.96 26.39
C ASN A 255 -13.17 26.69 25.05
N SER A 256 -12.47 27.82 24.93
CA SER A 256 -12.46 28.66 23.74
C SER A 256 -11.08 28.60 23.11
N LEU A 257 -11.02 28.29 21.82
CA LEU A 257 -9.77 27.96 21.14
C LEU A 257 -9.66 28.70 19.81
N THR A 258 -8.44 28.99 19.37
CA THR A 258 -8.16 29.33 17.98
C THR A 258 -8.17 28.09 17.10
N LEU A 259 -8.16 28.25 15.76
CA LEU A 259 -8.08 27.11 14.83
C LEU A 259 -6.83 26.25 15.08
N MET A 260 -5.69 26.89 15.34
CA MET A 260 -4.43 26.25 15.70
C MET A 260 -4.56 25.40 16.97
N GLN A 261 -5.17 25.96 18.03
CA GLN A 261 -5.37 25.25 19.28
C GLN A 261 -6.36 24.09 19.11
N ALA A 262 -7.42 24.28 18.33
CA ALA A 262 -8.38 23.22 18.04
C ALA A 262 -7.74 22.05 17.28
N TYR A 263 -6.92 22.33 16.26
CA TYR A 263 -6.14 21.30 15.56
C TYR A 263 -5.17 20.59 16.50
N ARG A 264 -4.44 21.35 17.31
CA ARG A 264 -3.49 20.83 18.30
C ARG A 264 -4.11 19.79 19.24
N PHE A 265 -5.36 19.99 19.66
CA PHE A 265 -6.08 19.06 20.55
C PHE A 265 -7.06 18.13 19.81
N ALA A 266 -7.09 18.18 18.48
CA ALA A 266 -8.01 17.47 17.59
C ALA A 266 -9.49 17.61 18.02
N CYS A 267 -9.95 18.86 18.11
CA CYS A 267 -11.29 19.22 18.58
C CYS A 267 -12.29 19.39 17.42
N PRO A 268 -13.22 18.44 17.20
CA PRO A 268 -14.06 18.42 16.00
C PRO A 268 -15.10 19.56 15.93
N ALA A 269 -15.46 20.17 17.07
CA ALA A 269 -16.48 21.22 17.14
C ALA A 269 -16.11 22.50 16.39
N VAL A 270 -14.82 22.85 16.36
CA VAL A 270 -14.33 24.00 15.59
C VAL A 270 -14.36 23.67 14.10
N PHE A 271 -14.00 22.45 13.73
CA PHE A 271 -13.95 22.03 12.33
C PHE A 271 -15.32 21.88 11.68
N ALA A 272 -16.36 21.54 12.44
CA ALA A 272 -17.74 21.64 11.96
C ALA A 272 -18.11 23.10 11.59
N GLN A 273 -17.72 24.08 12.40
CA GLN A 273 -17.98 25.50 12.11
C GLN A 273 -17.16 26.00 10.92
N VAL A 274 -15.88 25.60 10.82
CA VAL A 274 -15.04 25.91 9.66
C VAL A 274 -15.65 25.31 8.39
N ALA A 275 -16.17 24.07 8.46
CA ALA A 275 -16.84 23.43 7.33
C ALA A 275 -18.07 24.22 6.85
N ASP A 276 -18.87 24.74 7.78
CA ASP A 276 -20.03 25.60 7.46
C ASP A 276 -19.60 26.91 6.78
N GLU A 277 -18.46 27.49 7.18
CA GLU A 277 -17.91 28.72 6.60
C GLU A 277 -17.38 28.52 5.17
N ILE A 278 -16.64 27.43 4.93
CA ILE A 278 -16.04 27.15 3.61
C ILE A 278 -17.06 26.61 2.60
N GLY A 279 -18.09 25.89 3.08
CA GLY A 279 -19.14 25.30 2.26
C GLY A 279 -18.72 24.07 1.44
N GLN A 280 -19.73 23.48 0.79
CA GLN A 280 -19.62 22.20 0.09
C GLN A 280 -18.70 22.23 -1.13
N ASP A 281 -18.74 23.31 -1.92
CA ASP A 281 -17.95 23.42 -3.16
C ASP A 281 -16.44 23.40 -2.86
N MET A 282 -16.03 24.18 -1.85
CA MET A 282 -14.66 24.26 -1.37
C MET A 282 -14.21 22.92 -0.77
N PHE A 283 -15.07 22.27 0.01
CA PHE A 283 -14.78 20.93 0.55
C PHE A 283 -14.57 19.89 -0.56
N SER A 284 -15.43 19.86 -1.58
CA SER A 284 -15.27 18.96 -2.73
C SER A 284 -13.96 19.22 -3.46
N GLU A 285 -13.61 20.49 -3.70
CA GLU A 285 -12.35 20.84 -4.36
C GLU A 285 -11.14 20.40 -3.54
N MET A 286 -11.23 20.43 -2.21
CA MET A 286 -10.17 19.95 -1.32
C MET A 286 -10.03 18.43 -1.36
N LEU A 287 -11.13 17.69 -1.42
CA LEU A 287 -11.06 16.23 -1.63
C LEU A 287 -10.39 15.89 -2.95
N ASP A 288 -10.70 16.64 -4.02
CA ASP A 288 -10.10 16.44 -5.34
C ASP A 288 -8.60 16.80 -5.34
N ASN A 289 -8.22 17.96 -4.80
CA ASN A 289 -6.82 18.41 -4.75
C ASN A 289 -5.92 17.47 -3.93
N PHE A 290 -6.45 16.88 -2.86
CA PHE A 290 -5.73 15.90 -2.04
C PHE A 290 -5.86 14.47 -2.56
N HIS A 291 -6.53 14.26 -3.71
CA HIS A 291 -6.75 12.96 -4.34
C HIS A 291 -7.38 11.95 -3.37
N PHE A 292 -8.32 12.42 -2.54
CA PHE A 292 -8.88 11.65 -1.43
C PHE A 292 -9.73 10.47 -1.92
N ASN A 293 -10.43 10.65 -3.04
CA ASN A 293 -11.29 9.63 -3.64
C ASN A 293 -10.55 8.73 -4.64
N GLU A 294 -9.24 8.92 -4.82
CA GLU A 294 -8.45 8.10 -5.74
C GLU A 294 -7.81 6.93 -5.02
N PRO A 295 -7.76 5.74 -5.65
CA PRO A 295 -7.15 4.56 -5.06
C PRO A 295 -5.68 4.85 -4.72
N ALA A 296 -5.23 4.28 -3.60
CA ALA A 296 -3.83 4.39 -3.23
C ALA A 296 -2.97 3.59 -4.22
N MET A 297 -1.87 4.19 -4.69
CA MET A 297 -0.96 3.55 -5.64
C MET A 297 0.41 3.32 -4.99
N LEU A 298 0.93 2.11 -5.17
CA LEU A 298 2.33 1.79 -4.90
C LEU A 298 2.90 1.12 -6.16
N SER A 299 3.92 1.72 -6.75
CA SER A 299 4.44 1.29 -8.04
C SER A 299 4.86 -0.19 -8.03
N GLY A 300 4.31 -0.97 -8.96
CA GLY A 300 4.51 -2.42 -9.08
C GLY A 300 3.48 -3.26 -8.33
N PHE A 301 2.83 -2.73 -7.30
CA PHE A 301 1.78 -3.45 -6.60
C PHE A 301 0.45 -3.26 -7.34
N VAL A 302 0.00 -4.32 -8.02
CA VAL A 302 -1.32 -4.36 -8.64
C VAL A 302 -2.27 -5.03 -7.65
N PHE A 303 -3.30 -4.30 -7.23
CA PHE A 303 -4.42 -4.89 -6.51
C PHE A 303 -5.58 -4.92 -7.50
N GLU A 304 -6.08 -6.12 -7.79
CA GLU A 304 -7.43 -6.23 -8.34
C GLU A 304 -8.34 -5.66 -7.25
N GLU A 305 -8.92 -4.48 -7.50
CA GLU A 305 -10.18 -4.15 -6.83
C GLU A 305 -11.10 -5.33 -7.12
N ASP A 306 -11.54 -6.04 -6.07
CA ASP A 306 -12.73 -6.88 -6.20
C ASP A 306 -13.75 -6.00 -6.91
N SER A 307 -14.15 -6.44 -8.10
CA SER A 307 -14.99 -5.71 -9.04
C SER A 307 -16.27 -5.22 -8.36
N VAL A 308 -16.21 -4.07 -7.70
CA VAL A 308 -17.33 -3.19 -7.48
C VAL A 308 -17.48 -2.48 -8.81
N ASP A 309 -18.61 -2.72 -9.47
CA ASP A 309 -18.94 -2.18 -10.77
C ASP A 309 -18.43 -0.75 -10.92
N ASN A 310 -17.52 -0.55 -11.88
CA ASN A 310 -16.98 0.74 -12.35
C ASN A 310 -18.08 1.57 -13.05
N ALA A 311 -19.17 1.78 -12.33
CA ALA A 311 -20.37 2.44 -12.80
C ALA A 311 -20.89 3.32 -11.68
N THR A 312 -20.10 4.27 -11.14
CA THR A 312 -20.68 5.48 -10.50
C THR A 312 -19.72 6.64 -10.19
N THR A 313 -18.79 6.99 -11.10
CA THR A 313 -17.98 8.24 -10.97
C THR A 313 -18.80 9.55 -11.01
N THR A 314 -20.12 9.49 -11.17
CA THR A 314 -21.03 10.64 -11.07
C THR A 314 -22.06 10.55 -9.94
N ALA A 315 -22.25 9.40 -9.28
CA ALA A 315 -23.12 9.31 -8.11
C ALA A 315 -22.36 9.34 -6.79
N GLU A 316 -21.08 8.94 -6.75
CA GLU A 316 -20.26 9.04 -5.53
C GLU A 316 -20.01 10.50 -5.14
N SER A 317 -19.69 11.39 -6.10
CA SER A 317 -19.60 12.83 -5.83
C SER A 317 -20.94 13.45 -5.39
N GLN A 318 -22.09 12.86 -5.76
CA GLN A 318 -23.41 13.31 -5.28
C GLN A 318 -23.81 12.69 -3.93
N ALA A 319 -23.30 11.50 -3.60
CA ALA A 319 -23.48 10.84 -2.30
C ALA A 319 -22.63 11.52 -1.21
N THR A 320 -21.40 11.92 -1.54
CA THR A 320 -20.51 12.70 -0.64
C THR A 320 -21.12 14.04 -0.20
N LEU A 321 -22.03 14.61 -1.00
CA LEU A 321 -22.74 15.86 -0.66
C LEU A 321 -24.02 15.66 0.14
N GLN A 322 -24.66 14.48 0.10
CA GLN A 322 -25.89 14.20 0.86
C GLN A 322 -25.63 14.10 2.37
N ASN A 323 -24.45 13.61 2.76
CA ASN A 323 -24.01 13.49 4.15
C ASN A 323 -22.88 14.47 4.48
N PHE A 324 -22.93 15.69 3.91
CA PHE A 324 -21.87 16.70 4.09
C PHE A 324 -21.44 16.87 5.56
N ASP A 325 -22.40 17.08 6.47
CA ASP A 325 -22.14 17.30 7.90
C ASP A 325 -21.36 16.15 8.57
N LEU A 326 -21.55 14.91 8.12
CA LEU A 326 -20.80 13.75 8.61
C LEU A 326 -19.47 13.57 7.87
N ASN A 327 -19.45 13.83 6.56
CA ASN A 327 -18.24 13.71 5.73
C ASN A 327 -17.17 14.73 6.11
N VAL A 328 -17.53 15.96 6.46
CA VAL A 328 -16.56 16.98 6.92
C VAL A 328 -15.91 16.59 8.24
N LEU A 329 -16.60 15.79 9.07
CA LEU A 329 -16.07 15.21 10.29
C LEU A 329 -15.36 13.87 10.07
N GLY A 330 -15.34 13.37 8.83
CA GLY A 330 -14.75 12.08 8.47
C GLY A 330 -15.54 10.87 9.00
N GLN A 331 -16.82 11.06 9.33
CA GLN A 331 -17.71 10.09 9.95
C GLN A 331 -18.87 9.68 9.03
N GLY A 332 -18.85 10.12 7.78
CA GLY A 332 -19.82 9.73 6.75
C GLY A 332 -19.31 8.59 5.88
N ASP A 333 -19.56 8.71 4.58
CA ASP A 333 -19.29 7.68 3.57
C ASP A 333 -17.87 7.76 2.99
N ILE A 334 -17.14 8.84 3.29
CA ILE A 334 -15.76 8.99 2.84
C ILE A 334 -14.83 8.03 3.59
N THR A 335 -13.96 7.36 2.84
CA THR A 335 -12.96 6.45 3.38
C THR A 335 -11.63 6.65 2.67
N ILE A 336 -10.54 6.26 3.32
CA ILE A 336 -9.18 6.46 2.80
C ILE A 336 -8.24 5.36 3.26
N ALA A 337 -7.33 4.97 2.36
CA ALA A 337 -6.28 4.02 2.65
C ALA A 337 -5.08 4.69 3.37
N PRO A 338 -4.40 3.98 4.28
CA PRO A 338 -3.20 4.50 4.96
C PRO A 338 -2.10 4.94 3.99
N MET A 339 -1.94 4.25 2.86
CA MET A 339 -0.99 4.67 1.81
C MET A 339 -1.35 6.05 1.22
N ARG A 340 -2.63 6.36 0.96
CA ARG A 340 -3.02 7.71 0.52
C ARG A 340 -2.74 8.73 1.62
N MET A 341 -3.06 8.37 2.86
CA MET A 341 -2.89 9.26 4.00
C MET A 341 -1.41 9.65 4.24
N VAL A 342 -0.46 8.72 4.08
CA VAL A 342 0.97 9.05 4.18
C VAL A 342 1.46 9.94 3.03
N THR A 343 0.87 9.82 1.82
CA THR A 343 1.21 10.74 0.71
C THR A 343 0.78 12.19 1.00
N ILE A 344 -0.33 12.38 1.72
CA ILE A 344 -0.77 13.70 2.20
C ILE A 344 0.25 14.27 3.20
N ALA A 345 0.66 13.47 4.19
CA ALA A 345 1.67 13.88 5.17
C ALA A 345 3.02 14.23 4.49
N ALA A 346 3.43 13.43 3.50
CA ALA A 346 4.62 13.70 2.71
C ALA A 346 4.49 14.97 1.85
N ALA A 347 3.32 15.24 1.27
CA ALA A 347 3.07 16.48 0.55
C ALA A 347 3.22 17.70 1.45
N ILE A 348 2.72 17.62 2.69
CA ILE A 348 2.85 18.69 3.69
C ILE A 348 4.32 18.97 4.00
N LEU A 349 5.15 17.94 4.20
CA LEU A 349 6.60 18.11 4.38
C LEU A 349 7.28 18.67 3.11
N ASN A 350 6.82 18.27 1.92
CA ASN A 350 7.42 18.63 0.64
C ASN A 350 6.80 19.88 -0.03
N ASP A 351 6.51 20.92 0.76
CA ASP A 351 5.99 22.20 0.26
C ASP A 351 4.72 22.06 -0.63
N GLY A 352 3.86 21.08 -0.31
CA GLY A 352 2.59 20.82 -0.99
C GLY A 352 2.65 19.83 -2.14
N ASN A 353 3.81 19.20 -2.40
CA ASN A 353 4.01 18.29 -3.53
C ASN A 353 4.17 16.84 -3.07
N ALA A 354 3.14 16.00 -3.24
CA ALA A 354 3.17 14.60 -2.86
C ALA A 354 4.16 13.80 -3.70
N PRO A 355 5.13 13.10 -3.09
CA PRO A 355 5.93 12.12 -3.81
C PRO A 355 5.08 10.90 -4.16
N GLN A 356 5.41 10.23 -5.27
CA GLN A 356 4.73 9.00 -5.66
C GLN A 356 5.45 7.78 -5.04
N PRO A 357 4.75 6.95 -4.26
CA PRO A 357 5.37 5.80 -3.60
C PRO A 357 5.88 4.74 -4.57
N PHE A 358 7.09 4.23 -4.31
CA PHE A 358 7.64 3.06 -4.98
C PHE A 358 8.44 2.18 -4.02
N ALA A 359 8.48 0.88 -4.33
CA ALA A 359 9.13 -0.12 -3.50
C ALA A 359 10.36 -0.78 -4.14
N LEU A 360 10.55 -0.67 -5.46
CA LEU A 360 11.63 -1.33 -6.19
C LEU A 360 12.81 -0.37 -6.42
N LEU A 361 13.96 -0.67 -5.83
CA LEU A 361 15.17 0.17 -5.91
C LEU A 361 16.07 -0.27 -7.06
N GLU A 362 16.44 -1.56 -7.11
CA GLU A 362 17.37 -2.11 -8.10
C GLU A 362 17.02 -3.56 -8.46
N VAL A 363 17.45 -3.98 -9.65
CA VAL A 363 17.33 -5.36 -10.16
C VAL A 363 18.71 -5.88 -10.53
N ARG A 364 19.04 -7.11 -10.13
CA ARG A 364 20.25 -7.82 -10.52
C ARG A 364 19.90 -9.09 -11.29
N ARG A 365 20.26 -9.11 -12.57
CA ARG A 365 20.02 -10.24 -13.47
C ARG A 365 20.85 -11.47 -13.08
N PRO A 366 20.38 -12.68 -13.42
CA PRO A 366 21.22 -13.88 -13.37
C PRO A 366 22.54 -13.64 -14.11
N ASP A 367 23.65 -14.14 -13.56
CA ASP A 367 25.01 -14.03 -14.10
C ASP A 367 25.61 -12.60 -14.18
N SER A 368 24.94 -11.59 -13.61
CA SER A 368 25.45 -10.22 -13.48
C SER A 368 25.79 -9.88 -12.03
N ASP A 369 27.00 -9.37 -11.79
CA ASP A 369 27.37 -8.80 -10.49
C ASP A 369 26.86 -7.35 -10.32
N ILE A 370 26.32 -6.76 -11.39
CA ILE A 370 25.89 -5.36 -11.44
C ILE A 370 24.40 -5.24 -11.11
N TRP A 371 24.09 -4.38 -10.15
CA TRP A 371 22.74 -3.90 -9.85
C TRP A 371 22.34 -2.79 -10.82
N GLN A 372 21.16 -2.90 -11.42
CA GLN A 372 20.61 -1.88 -12.30
C GLN A 372 19.49 -1.13 -11.56
N PRO A 373 19.54 0.21 -11.50
CA PRO A 373 18.49 0.98 -10.84
C PRO A 373 17.16 0.80 -11.58
N ALA A 374 16.12 0.49 -10.81
CA ALA A 374 14.76 0.36 -11.31
C ALA A 374 13.97 1.68 -11.24
N LYS A 375 14.60 2.76 -10.75
CA LYS A 375 13.96 4.05 -10.44
C LYS A 375 13.09 4.55 -11.60
N PRO A 376 11.76 4.56 -11.45
CA PRO A 376 10.93 5.34 -12.35
C PRO A 376 11.16 6.83 -12.06
N ILE A 377 11.31 7.65 -13.10
CA ILE A 377 11.22 9.11 -12.94
C ILE A 377 9.76 9.41 -12.60
N GLN A 378 9.43 9.62 -11.33
CA GLN A 378 8.07 9.96 -10.92
C GLN A 378 7.99 11.44 -10.54
N THR A 379 7.11 12.16 -11.22
CA THR A 379 6.81 13.55 -10.92
C THR A 379 5.93 13.62 -9.68
N THR A 380 6.28 14.50 -8.75
CA THR A 380 5.43 14.80 -7.60
C THR A 380 4.06 15.33 -8.04
N ILE A 381 3.03 15.07 -7.25
CA ILE A 381 1.66 15.55 -7.48
C ILE A 381 1.42 16.76 -6.59
N ALA A 382 1.08 17.91 -7.17
CA ALA A 382 0.79 19.12 -6.39
C ALA A 382 -0.59 18.99 -5.73
N MET A 383 -0.63 18.98 -4.40
CA MET A 383 -1.87 18.91 -3.60
C MET A 383 -2.26 20.27 -2.99
N THR A 384 -1.26 21.09 -2.64
CA THR A 384 -1.50 22.42 -2.07
C THR A 384 -0.31 23.36 -2.35
N THR A 385 -0.43 24.62 -1.93
CA THR A 385 0.65 25.59 -2.08
C THR A 385 1.72 25.41 -1.00
N ALA A 386 2.96 25.84 -1.29
CA ALA A 386 4.05 25.81 -0.31
C ALA A 386 3.74 26.63 0.95
N ASP A 387 2.99 27.73 0.83
CA ASP A 387 2.60 28.55 1.97
C ASP A 387 1.63 27.78 2.89
N THR A 388 0.57 27.20 2.32
CA THR A 388 -0.38 26.36 3.05
C THR A 388 0.30 25.16 3.70
N ALA A 389 1.19 24.48 2.98
CA ALA A 389 1.94 23.34 3.50
C ALA A 389 2.79 23.72 4.72
N ARG A 390 3.54 24.83 4.67
CA ARG A 390 4.38 25.29 5.79
C ARG A 390 3.58 25.75 7.00
N GLN A 391 2.41 26.35 6.78
CA GLN A 391 1.48 26.66 7.85
C GLN A 391 0.96 25.37 8.50
N LEU A 392 0.53 24.37 7.71
CA LEU A 392 0.17 23.05 8.24
C LEU A 392 1.31 22.37 9.01
N GLN A 393 2.54 22.45 8.52
CA GLN A 393 3.69 21.93 9.27
C GLN A 393 3.82 22.61 10.66
N THR A 394 3.49 23.90 10.77
CA THR A 394 3.49 24.62 12.06
C THR A 394 2.40 24.08 12.99
N PHE A 395 1.19 23.85 12.46
CA PHE A 395 0.09 23.25 13.20
C PHE A 395 0.44 21.85 13.72
N MET A 396 1.01 21.02 12.84
CA MET A 396 1.43 19.65 13.15
C MET A 396 2.57 19.61 14.18
N ARG A 397 3.51 20.56 14.15
CA ARG A 397 4.57 20.69 15.18
C ARG A 397 3.99 21.09 16.54
N GLU A 398 3.00 22.00 16.57
CA GLU A 398 2.31 22.40 17.81
C GLU A 398 1.53 21.24 18.45
N ALA A 399 0.88 20.41 17.62
CA ALA A 399 0.19 19.19 18.05
C ALA A 399 1.14 18.18 18.72
N VAL A 400 2.36 18.02 18.20
CA VAL A 400 3.40 17.14 18.78
C VAL A 400 4.07 17.77 20.01
N SER A 401 4.22 19.09 20.03
CA SER A 401 4.84 19.78 21.16
C SER A 401 4.03 19.61 22.45
N SER A 402 2.71 19.80 22.37
CA SER A 402 1.88 19.81 23.58
C SER A 402 0.37 19.63 23.31
N GLY A 403 0.03 18.79 22.33
CA GLY A 403 -1.35 18.46 21.94
C GLY A 403 -1.61 16.96 21.86
N ALA A 404 -2.60 16.56 21.04
CA ALA A 404 -3.03 15.17 20.88
C ALA A 404 -1.94 14.25 20.31
N ALA A 405 -1.00 14.81 19.55
CA ALA A 405 0.11 14.08 18.95
C ALA A 405 1.38 14.05 19.84
N GLN A 406 1.30 14.47 21.11
CA GLN A 406 2.48 14.64 21.97
C GLN A 406 3.30 13.35 22.16
N ALA A 407 2.64 12.19 22.15
CA ALA A 407 3.31 10.90 22.29
C ALA A 407 4.27 10.57 21.13
N ALA A 408 4.18 11.27 19.99
CA ALA A 408 5.11 11.14 18.87
C ALA A 408 6.43 11.90 19.08
N ALA A 409 6.55 12.72 20.13
CA ALA A 409 7.71 13.58 20.34
C ALA A 409 8.97 12.77 20.71
N HIS A 410 10.07 13.04 20.00
CA HIS A 410 11.41 12.56 20.34
C HIS A 410 12.34 13.76 20.50
N ASN A 411 13.12 13.75 21.59
CA ASN A 411 14.10 14.81 21.83
C ASN A 411 15.10 14.84 20.67
N ASP A 412 15.41 16.03 20.16
CA ASP A 412 16.36 16.31 19.07
C ASP A 412 15.86 16.08 17.64
N LEU A 413 14.59 15.73 17.43
CA LEU A 413 13.99 15.59 16.10
C LEU A 413 12.91 16.66 15.84
N ASP A 414 12.89 17.20 14.61
CA ASP A 414 11.81 18.08 14.16
C ASP A 414 10.64 17.22 13.63
N ILE A 415 9.72 16.88 14.54
CA ILE A 415 8.56 16.05 14.25
C ILE A 415 7.30 16.92 14.24
N GLY A 416 6.53 16.83 13.16
CA GLY A 416 5.16 17.32 13.09
C GLY A 416 4.20 16.14 12.91
N GLY A 417 3.03 16.19 13.56
CA GLY A 417 2.03 15.15 13.44
C GLY A 417 0.63 15.62 13.79
N HIS A 418 -0.36 14.81 13.44
CA HIS A 418 -1.75 14.96 13.86
C HIS A 418 -2.27 13.60 14.30
N ALA A 419 -2.94 13.55 15.44
CA ALA A 419 -3.48 12.33 16.01
C ALA A 419 -4.97 12.54 16.29
N ALA A 420 -5.81 11.64 15.82
CA ALA A 420 -7.25 11.75 16.00
C ALA A 420 -7.93 10.38 16.01
N LEU A 421 -9.23 10.39 16.29
CA LEU A 421 -10.07 9.21 16.31
C LEU A 421 -11.06 9.24 15.14
N ALA A 422 -11.46 8.07 14.70
CA ALA A 422 -12.63 7.83 13.86
C ALA A 422 -13.49 6.73 14.49
N HIS A 423 -14.80 6.74 14.25
CA HIS A 423 -15.71 5.70 14.73
C HIS A 423 -16.38 5.02 13.55
N SER A 424 -16.27 3.69 13.48
CA SER A 424 -16.82 2.86 12.41
C SER A 424 -17.60 1.69 13.00
N GLY A 425 -18.93 1.72 12.85
CA GLY A 425 -19.82 0.78 13.53
C GLY A 425 -19.64 0.84 15.05
N GLU A 426 -19.44 -0.31 15.69
CA GLU A 426 -19.17 -0.38 17.14
C GLU A 426 -17.70 -0.16 17.52
N GLY A 427 -16.81 -0.01 16.54
CA GLY A 427 -15.36 0.11 16.76
C GLY A 427 -14.82 1.54 16.64
N THR A 428 -13.72 1.81 17.34
CA THR A 428 -12.95 3.07 17.21
C THR A 428 -11.65 2.79 16.47
N GLN A 429 -11.25 3.72 15.61
CA GLN A 429 -9.99 3.71 14.90
C GLN A 429 -9.12 4.84 15.45
N ALA A 430 -7.88 4.53 15.85
CA ALA A 430 -6.91 5.54 16.23
C ALA A 430 -5.97 5.81 15.06
N TRP A 431 -5.88 7.08 14.67
CA TRP A 431 -5.08 7.52 13.54
C TRP A 431 -3.94 8.43 13.99
N PHE A 432 -2.81 8.31 13.30
CA PHE A 432 -1.74 9.29 13.33
C PHE A 432 -1.16 9.49 11.94
N ILE A 433 -0.96 10.74 11.56
CA ILE A 433 -0.15 11.12 10.41
C ILE A 433 0.95 12.04 10.88
N GLY A 434 2.13 11.92 10.29
CA GLY A 434 3.22 12.79 10.69
C GLY A 434 4.41 12.75 9.75
N PHE A 435 5.38 13.58 10.07
CA PHE A 435 6.64 13.67 9.37
C PHE A 435 7.77 13.98 10.35
N VAL A 436 8.98 13.61 9.96
CA VAL A 436 10.22 14.09 10.56
C VAL A 436 10.99 14.85 9.50
N ALA A 437 11.38 16.09 9.80
CA ALA A 437 12.19 16.90 8.91
C ALA A 437 13.68 16.76 9.26
N THR A 438 14.49 16.37 8.28
CA THR A 438 15.96 16.32 8.36
C THR A 438 16.62 17.47 7.58
N GLY A 439 15.83 18.20 6.79
CA GLY A 439 16.19 19.41 6.07
C GLY A 439 14.95 20.25 5.77
N ASN A 440 15.03 21.16 4.79
CA ASN A 440 13.88 22.03 4.47
C ASN A 440 12.64 21.25 4.01
N THR A 441 12.83 20.31 3.09
CA THR A 441 11.77 19.39 2.58
C THR A 441 12.19 17.92 2.67
N GLN A 442 13.37 17.66 3.22
CA GLN A 442 13.94 16.32 3.34
C GLN A 442 13.51 15.67 4.65
N GLY A 443 13.24 14.36 4.59
CA GLY A 443 12.85 13.60 5.77
C GLY A 443 12.03 12.37 5.44
N ALA A 444 11.13 12.00 6.34
CA ALA A 444 10.21 10.89 6.14
C ALA A 444 8.82 11.26 6.65
N ALA A 445 7.79 10.65 6.05
CA ALA A 445 6.40 10.76 6.47
C ALA A 445 5.87 9.39 6.89
N VAL A 446 4.92 9.37 7.83
CA VAL A 446 4.26 8.16 8.34
C VAL A 446 2.75 8.34 8.37
N ALA A 447 2.02 7.25 8.12
CA ALA A 447 0.63 7.09 8.52
C ALA A 447 0.47 5.81 9.34
N VAL A 448 -0.29 5.90 10.43
CA VAL A 448 -0.62 4.82 11.37
C VAL A 448 -2.13 4.77 11.54
N VAL A 449 -2.69 3.58 11.46
CA VAL A 449 -4.08 3.30 11.86
C VAL A 449 -4.09 2.06 12.75
N LEU A 450 -4.80 2.16 13.88
CA LEU A 450 -5.04 1.05 14.81
C LEU A 450 -6.53 0.75 14.87
N GLU A 451 -6.88 -0.50 14.63
CA GLU A 451 -8.25 -1.00 14.68
C GLU A 451 -8.69 -1.30 16.11
N ASN A 452 -9.94 -0.93 16.43
CA ASN A 452 -10.56 -1.13 17.74
C ASN A 452 -9.72 -0.52 18.88
N ASN A 453 -9.20 0.67 18.66
CA ASN A 453 -8.36 1.41 19.60
C ASN A 453 -8.90 2.83 19.77
N ASP A 454 -9.07 3.26 21.02
CA ASP A 454 -9.60 4.57 21.39
C ASP A 454 -8.50 5.56 21.84
N SER A 455 -7.23 5.21 21.64
CA SER A 455 -6.07 6.01 22.04
C SER A 455 -5.35 6.60 20.83
N ALA A 456 -5.70 7.84 20.48
CA ALA A 456 -4.96 8.61 19.48
C ALA A 456 -3.47 8.77 19.90
N ALA A 457 -3.20 8.88 21.20
CA ALA A 457 -1.84 8.94 21.74
C ALA A 457 -1.04 7.67 21.46
N GLU A 458 -1.65 6.48 21.43
CA GLU A 458 -0.96 5.23 21.11
C GLU A 458 -0.56 5.16 19.63
N ALA A 459 -1.46 5.57 18.72
CA ALA A 459 -1.13 5.72 17.30
C ALA A 459 0.02 6.73 17.10
N ALA A 460 -0.01 7.85 17.82
CA ALA A 460 1.05 8.85 17.81
C ALA A 460 2.38 8.29 18.35
N ARG A 461 2.37 7.50 19.43
CA ARG A 461 3.57 6.85 19.99
C ARG A 461 4.23 5.93 18.97
N ILE A 462 3.44 5.09 18.30
CA ILE A 462 3.93 4.17 17.25
C ILE A 462 4.50 4.97 16.07
N GLY A 463 3.79 6.04 15.66
CA GLY A 463 4.26 6.96 14.63
C GLY A 463 5.57 7.66 14.98
N GLY A 464 5.74 8.12 16.23
CA GLY A 464 6.98 8.72 16.72
C GLY A 464 8.17 7.77 16.64
N ILE A 465 7.99 6.51 17.07
CA ILE A 465 9.02 5.46 16.97
C ILE A 465 9.40 5.20 15.51
N ALA A 466 8.41 5.14 14.61
CA ALA A 466 8.65 4.96 13.19
C ALA A 466 9.43 6.14 12.58
N LEU A 467 9.06 7.38 12.94
CA LEU A 467 9.73 8.59 12.48
C LEU A 467 11.15 8.72 13.04
N GLU A 468 11.38 8.40 14.32
CA GLU A 468 12.71 8.38 14.92
C GLU A 468 13.64 7.41 14.18
N ALA A 469 13.16 6.20 13.90
CA ALA A 469 13.92 5.21 13.16
C ALA A 469 14.17 5.64 11.70
N ALA A 470 13.18 6.25 11.05
CA ALA A 470 13.28 6.72 9.67
C ALA A 470 14.17 7.96 9.50
N ALA A 471 14.31 8.82 10.53
CA ALA A 471 15.11 10.04 10.47
C ALA A 471 16.59 9.78 10.10
N ASN A 472 17.14 8.63 10.50
CA ASN A 472 18.50 8.23 10.17
C ASN A 472 18.64 7.69 8.74
N ILE A 473 17.56 7.15 8.17
CA ILE A 473 17.52 6.57 6.83
C ILE A 473 17.35 7.69 5.78
N ALA A 474 16.53 8.69 6.11
CA ALA A 474 16.19 9.81 5.26
C ALA A 474 17.24 10.94 5.25
N GLN A 475 18.43 10.71 5.80
CA GLN A 475 19.52 11.67 5.66
C GLN A 475 20.14 11.58 4.25
N PRO A 476 20.53 12.71 3.64
CA PRO A 476 21.31 12.67 2.41
C PRO A 476 22.61 11.89 2.66
N ILE A 477 22.96 10.98 1.75
CA ILE A 477 24.27 10.34 1.73
C ILE A 477 25.30 11.47 1.71
N GLN A 478 26.07 11.64 2.78
CA GLN A 478 27.18 12.60 2.80
C GLN A 478 28.22 12.10 1.78
N GLU A 479 28.43 12.88 0.71
CA GLU A 479 29.50 12.65 -0.28
C GLU A 479 30.90 12.78 0.33
#